data_AF-A0AAW6H221-F1
#
_entry.id   AF-A0AAW6H221-F1
#
_cell.length_a   1.000
_cell.length_b   1.000
_cell.length_c   1.000
_cell.angle_alpha   90.00
_cell.angle_beta   90.00
_cell.angle_gamma   90.00
#
_symmetry.space_group_name_H-M   'P 1'
#
loop_
_entity.id
_entity.type
_entity.pdbx_description
1 polymer ?
#
loop_
_entity_poly.entity_id
_entity_poly.type
_entity_poly.pdbx_seq_one_letter_code
_entity_poly.pdbx_strand_id
1 'polypeptide(L)'
;MRKLFLLFLPLFAASCGQVKQQAPAPEPVNVMSFNIRYDNLEDSLDNWQYRKDRAANAIRFYDVDILGTQEVLHNQLEDLKQRLPEYGVIGVGREDGKEKGEYSALWYKKDRFNLLDSGYFWLSETPEVAGSKGW
;
A
#
# COMPACT_ATOMS: atom_id res chain seq x y z
N MET A 1 -28.03 -61.06 47.80
CA MET A 1 -26.59 -61.02 47.48
C MET A 1 -26.33 -59.86 46.52
N ARG A 2 -25.49 -58.92 46.95
CA ARG A 2 -25.35 -57.54 46.43
C ARG A 2 -24.46 -57.56 45.17
N LYS A 3 -24.98 -57.18 44.00
CA LYS A 3 -24.20 -57.07 42.75
C LYS A 3 -23.34 -55.81 42.81
N LEU A 4 -22.02 -55.99 42.84
CA LEU A 4 -21.02 -54.93 42.82
C LEU A 4 -20.75 -54.54 41.36
N PHE A 5 -21.22 -53.37 40.93
CA PHE A 5 -20.82 -52.77 39.64
C PHE A 5 -19.52 -51.99 39.85
N LEU A 6 -18.41 -52.51 39.35
CA LEU A 6 -17.13 -51.78 39.29
C LEU A 6 -17.14 -50.90 38.03
N LEU A 7 -17.36 -49.59 38.23
CA LEU A 7 -17.14 -48.56 37.22
C LEU A 7 -15.64 -48.31 37.08
N PHE A 8 -15.04 -48.78 35.98
CA PHE A 8 -13.72 -48.32 35.54
C PHE A 8 -13.89 -46.97 34.83
N LEU A 9 -13.49 -45.88 35.51
CA LEU A 9 -13.30 -44.58 34.87
C LEU A 9 -11.91 -44.57 34.20
N PRO A 10 -11.77 -44.33 32.90
CA PRO A 10 -10.46 -44.07 32.32
C PRO A 10 -10.05 -42.66 32.73
N LEU A 11 -9.03 -42.55 33.60
CA LEU A 11 -8.30 -41.31 33.80
C LEU A 11 -7.50 -41.02 32.52
N PHE A 12 -8.13 -40.36 31.55
CA PHE A 12 -7.39 -39.63 30.53
C PHE A 12 -6.80 -38.39 31.21
N ALA A 13 -5.57 -38.53 31.72
CA ALA A 13 -4.75 -37.38 32.05
C ALA A 13 -4.43 -36.65 30.74
N ALA A 14 -5.33 -35.75 30.33
CA ALA A 14 -5.03 -34.74 29.33
C ALA A 14 -3.94 -33.85 29.91
N SER A 15 -2.69 -34.21 29.66
CA SER A 15 -1.55 -33.31 29.83
C SER A 15 -1.77 -32.16 28.84
N CYS A 16 -2.52 -31.15 29.28
CA CYS A 16 -2.54 -29.83 28.66
C CYS A 16 -1.16 -29.22 28.90
N GLY A 17 -0.17 -29.69 28.15
CA GLY A 17 1.03 -28.92 27.91
C GLY A 17 0.57 -27.63 27.24
N GLN A 18 0.66 -26.51 27.96
CA GLN A 18 0.54 -25.18 27.38
C GLN A 18 1.68 -25.04 26.38
N VAL A 19 1.43 -25.40 25.12
CA VAL A 19 2.20 -24.87 24.01
C VAL A 19 1.99 -23.37 24.07
N LYS A 20 3.00 -22.62 24.53
CA LYS A 20 2.99 -21.16 24.39
C LYS A 20 2.79 -20.89 22.91
N GLN A 21 1.59 -20.50 22.51
CA GLN A 21 1.34 -19.92 21.19
C GLN A 21 2.17 -18.64 21.14
N GLN A 22 3.35 -18.76 20.58
CA GLN A 22 4.18 -17.61 20.28
C GLN A 22 3.40 -16.79 19.28
N ALA A 23 3.14 -15.52 19.61
CA ALA A 23 2.50 -14.61 18.66
C ALA A 23 3.28 -14.69 17.34
N PRO A 24 2.61 -14.80 16.18
CA PRO A 24 3.30 -14.83 14.91
C PRO A 24 4.23 -13.63 14.83
N ALA A 25 5.45 -13.84 14.31
CA ALA A 25 6.37 -12.75 14.04
C ALA A 25 5.65 -11.70 13.17
N PRO A 26 5.94 -10.40 13.35
CA PRO A 26 5.33 -9.37 12.52
C PRO A 26 5.53 -9.69 11.05
N GLU A 27 4.45 -9.67 10.26
CA GLU A 27 4.57 -9.87 8.82
C GLU A 27 5.44 -8.76 8.21
N PRO A 28 6.44 -9.09 7.38
CA PRO A 28 7.24 -8.09 6.69
C PRO A 28 6.37 -7.14 5.85
N VAL A 29 6.80 -5.88 5.76
CA VAL A 29 6.20 -4.87 4.89
C VAL A 29 7.15 -4.60 3.73
N ASN A 30 6.68 -4.80 2.52
CA ASN A 30 7.42 -4.56 1.29
C ASN A 30 7.14 -3.15 0.78
N VAL A 31 8.19 -2.33 0.69
CA VAL A 31 8.07 -0.91 0.35
C VAL A 31 8.83 -0.59 -0.93
N MET A 32 8.28 0.32 -1.74
CA MET A 32 8.91 0.75 -2.99
C MET A 32 8.85 2.27 -3.14
N SER A 33 9.90 2.86 -3.72
CA SER A 33 9.86 4.20 -4.30
C SER A 33 10.07 4.06 -5.81
N PHE A 34 9.18 4.66 -6.61
CA PHE A 34 9.19 4.50 -8.06
C PHE A 34 8.81 5.82 -8.75
N ASN A 35 9.80 6.51 -9.29
CA ASN A 35 9.54 7.58 -10.24
C ASN A 35 9.08 6.96 -11.56
N ILE A 36 7.84 7.25 -11.98
CA ILE A 36 7.24 6.65 -13.17
C ILE A 36 7.40 7.48 -14.43
N ARG A 37 8.08 8.64 -14.35
CA ARG A 37 8.24 9.64 -15.42
C ARG A 37 6.91 10.19 -15.93
N TYR A 38 6.76 11.52 -15.88
CA TYR A 38 5.50 12.16 -16.28
C TYR A 38 5.15 11.90 -17.75
N ASP A 39 3.86 11.97 -18.05
CA ASP A 39 3.37 11.80 -19.43
C ASP A 39 3.82 12.97 -20.30
N ASN A 40 4.81 12.70 -21.16
CA ASN A 40 5.41 13.65 -22.07
C ASN A 40 5.41 13.11 -23.50
N LEU A 41 4.85 13.87 -24.45
CA LEU A 41 4.86 13.48 -25.86
C LEU A 41 6.27 13.39 -26.46
N GLU A 42 7.22 14.16 -25.91
CA GLU A 42 8.62 14.15 -26.37
C GLU A 42 9.36 12.86 -25.98
N ASP A 43 8.83 12.07 -25.04
CA ASP A 43 9.40 10.76 -24.70
C ASP A 43 9.16 9.73 -25.85
N SER A 44 8.43 10.08 -26.91
CA SER A 44 8.28 9.26 -28.13
C SER A 44 7.79 7.84 -27.84
N LEU A 45 8.53 6.79 -28.21
CA LEU A 45 8.18 5.39 -27.95
C LEU A 45 8.24 5.01 -26.45
N ASP A 46 8.85 5.86 -25.64
CA ASP A 46 8.85 5.77 -24.17
C ASP A 46 7.76 6.65 -23.54
N ASN A 47 6.81 7.17 -24.31
CA ASN A 47 5.66 7.88 -23.76
C ASN A 47 4.83 6.98 -22.81
N TRP A 48 4.19 7.60 -21.81
CA TRP A 48 3.35 6.92 -20.82
C TRP A 48 2.31 5.97 -21.42
N GLN A 49 1.70 6.35 -22.56
CA GLN A 49 0.69 5.53 -23.22
C GLN A 49 1.17 4.09 -23.51
N TYR A 50 2.48 3.89 -23.71
CA TYR A 50 3.12 2.60 -23.98
C TYR A 50 3.71 1.94 -22.72
N ARG A 51 3.82 2.68 -21.61
CA ARG A 51 4.46 2.22 -20.36
C ARG A 51 3.45 1.88 -19.25
N LYS A 52 2.24 2.42 -19.28
CA LYS A 52 1.25 2.31 -18.19
C LYS A 52 0.99 0.89 -17.69
N ASP A 53 0.82 -0.07 -18.60
CA ASP A 53 0.59 -1.47 -18.21
C ASP A 53 1.85 -2.10 -17.60
N ARG A 54 3.04 -1.76 -18.12
CA ARG A 54 4.32 -2.23 -17.59
C ARG A 54 4.60 -1.68 -16.19
N ALA A 55 4.28 -0.40 -15.96
CA ALA A 55 4.42 0.22 -14.64
C ALA A 55 3.53 -0.47 -13.59
N ALA A 56 2.24 -0.69 -13.91
CA ALA A 56 1.33 -1.42 -13.03
C ALA A 56 1.77 -2.88 -12.81
N ASN A 57 2.24 -3.55 -13.86
CA ASN A 57 2.73 -4.92 -13.75
C ASN A 57 4.01 -5.03 -12.89
N ALA A 58 4.91 -4.05 -12.93
CA ALA A 58 6.07 -4.02 -12.04
C ALA A 58 5.64 -3.96 -10.57
N ILE A 59 4.69 -3.06 -10.24
CA ILE A 59 4.16 -2.91 -8.87
C ILE A 59 3.56 -4.23 -8.36
N ARG A 60 2.82 -4.95 -9.21
CA ARG A 60 2.27 -6.28 -8.88
C ARG A 60 3.33 -7.36 -8.78
N PHE A 61 4.28 -7.39 -9.71
CA PHE A 61 5.30 -8.41 -9.77
C PHE A 61 6.16 -8.42 -8.50
N TYR A 62 6.48 -7.23 -7.99
CA TYR A 62 7.21 -7.09 -6.74
C TYR A 62 6.33 -7.25 -5.50
N ASP A 63 5.01 -7.42 -5.64
CA ASP A 63 4.05 -7.58 -4.54
C ASP A 63 4.20 -6.50 -3.46
N VAL A 64 4.23 -5.23 -3.90
CA VAL A 64 4.49 -4.08 -3.03
C VAL A 64 3.32 -3.82 -2.09
N ASP A 65 3.59 -3.50 -0.83
CA ASP A 65 2.56 -3.20 0.15
C ASP A 65 2.26 -1.71 0.26
N ILE A 66 3.33 -0.90 0.27
CA ILE A 66 3.30 0.55 0.29
C ILE A 66 4.26 1.10 -0.76
N LEU A 67 3.77 2.01 -1.61
CA LEU A 67 4.50 2.52 -2.76
C LEU A 67 4.45 4.06 -2.80
N GLY A 68 5.61 4.70 -2.87
CA GLY A 68 5.72 6.11 -3.25
C GLY A 68 5.96 6.25 -4.75
N THR A 69 5.16 7.08 -5.43
CA THR A 69 5.33 7.42 -6.85
C THR A 69 5.61 8.89 -7.06
N GLN A 70 6.52 9.21 -7.99
CA GLN A 70 6.91 10.58 -8.35
C GLN A 70 6.67 10.84 -9.84
N GLU A 71 6.62 12.12 -10.22
CA GLU A 71 6.32 12.62 -11.58
C GLU A 71 4.96 12.13 -12.13
N VAL A 72 3.99 11.84 -11.28
CA VAL A 72 2.69 11.33 -11.74
C VAL A 72 1.78 12.49 -12.14
N LEU A 73 1.39 12.62 -13.40
CA LEU A 73 0.30 13.53 -13.78
C LEU A 73 -1.07 12.91 -13.48
N HIS A 74 -2.11 13.74 -13.38
CA HIS A 74 -3.46 13.27 -13.03
C HIS A 74 -3.97 12.15 -13.96
N ASN A 75 -3.73 12.24 -15.28
CA ASN A 75 -4.12 11.18 -16.21
C ASN A 75 -3.42 9.83 -15.90
N GLN A 76 -2.15 9.86 -15.48
CA GLN A 76 -1.37 8.68 -15.13
C GLN A 76 -1.85 8.09 -13.80
N LEU A 77 -2.22 8.95 -12.85
CA LEU A 77 -2.84 8.54 -11.58
C LEU A 77 -4.13 7.76 -11.85
N GLU A 78 -5.02 8.28 -12.70
CA GLU A 78 -6.27 7.61 -13.07
C GLU A 78 -6.04 6.30 -13.83
N ASP A 79 -5.07 6.28 -14.77
CA ASP A 79 -4.65 5.05 -15.45
C ASP A 79 -4.17 3.99 -14.45
N LEU A 80 -3.39 4.37 -13.43
CA LEU A 80 -2.91 3.46 -12.40
C LEU A 80 -4.02 3.02 -11.45
N LYS A 81 -4.96 3.88 -11.05
CA LYS A 81 -6.12 3.50 -10.23
C LYS A 81 -6.96 2.42 -10.90
N GLN A 82 -7.21 2.54 -12.20
CA GLN A 82 -7.92 1.53 -12.97
C GLN A 82 -7.14 0.21 -13.03
N ARG A 83 -5.81 0.30 -13.13
CA ARG A 83 -4.94 -0.87 -13.24
C ARG A 83 -4.64 -1.53 -11.93
N LEU A 84 -4.71 -0.84 -10.80
CA LEU A 84 -4.31 -1.30 -9.46
C LEU A 84 -5.50 -1.14 -8.46
N PRO A 85 -6.69 -1.71 -8.75
CA PRO A 85 -7.89 -1.54 -7.93
C PRO A 85 -7.74 -2.07 -6.50
N GLU A 86 -6.74 -2.91 -6.23
CA GLU A 86 -6.41 -3.44 -4.91
C GLU A 86 -5.74 -2.41 -3.98
N TYR A 87 -5.24 -1.29 -4.52
CA TYR A 87 -4.60 -0.23 -3.75
C TYR A 87 -5.55 0.93 -3.44
N GLY A 88 -5.32 1.60 -2.31
CA GLY A 88 -5.74 2.97 -2.05
C GLY A 88 -4.60 3.93 -2.41
N VAL A 89 -4.92 5.20 -2.63
CA VAL A 89 -3.93 6.23 -2.98
C VAL A 89 -4.22 7.56 -2.31
N ILE A 90 -3.15 8.24 -1.90
CA ILE A 90 -3.15 9.57 -1.28
C ILE A 90 -2.21 10.46 -2.09
N GLY A 91 -2.57 11.72 -2.26
CA GLY A 91 -1.74 12.73 -2.89
C GLY A 91 -2.57 13.72 -3.69
N VAL A 92 -1.96 14.87 -3.98
CA VAL A 92 -2.55 15.92 -4.80
C VAL A 92 -1.52 16.46 -5.79
N GLY A 93 -2.02 17.11 -6.84
CA GLY A 93 -1.20 17.85 -7.79
C GLY A 93 -0.46 18.99 -7.09
N ARG A 94 0.85 19.09 -7.34
CA ARG A 94 1.73 20.06 -6.66
C ARG A 94 1.46 21.52 -7.02
N GLU A 95 0.68 21.84 -8.04
CA GLU A 95 0.47 23.24 -8.43
C GLU A 95 -0.71 23.90 -7.70
N ASP A 96 -1.77 23.15 -7.44
CA ASP A 96 -3.03 23.68 -6.93
C ASP A 96 -3.56 22.96 -5.68
N GLY A 97 -2.86 21.92 -5.22
CA GLY A 97 -3.30 21.08 -4.12
C GLY A 97 -4.53 20.25 -4.45
N LYS A 98 -4.80 20.04 -5.75
CA LYS A 98 -5.91 19.24 -6.26
C LYS A 98 -5.39 18.31 -7.35
N GLU A 99 -5.51 18.72 -8.62
CA GLU A 99 -5.22 17.85 -9.77
C GLU A 99 -4.12 18.38 -10.68
N LYS A 100 -3.71 19.63 -10.51
CA LYS A 100 -2.78 20.27 -11.43
C LYS A 100 -1.33 20.01 -11.04
N GLY A 101 -0.54 19.65 -12.05
CA GLY A 101 0.88 19.34 -11.90
C GLY A 101 1.13 17.90 -11.45
N GLU A 102 2.41 17.58 -11.27
CA GLU A 102 2.85 16.28 -10.80
C GLU A 102 2.45 16.02 -9.34
N TYR A 103 2.15 14.76 -9.04
CA TYR A 103 1.90 14.27 -7.70
C TYR A 103 3.17 13.63 -7.14
N SER A 104 3.24 13.61 -5.80
CA SER A 104 4.04 12.66 -5.03
C SER A 104 3.06 11.73 -4.30
N ALA A 105 2.55 10.72 -5.01
CA ALA A 105 1.44 9.91 -4.53
C ALA A 105 1.92 8.70 -3.72
N LEU A 106 1.23 8.41 -2.62
CA LEU A 106 1.43 7.24 -1.76
C LEU A 106 0.30 6.23 -1.99
N TRP A 107 0.66 5.02 -2.38
CA TRP A 107 -0.25 3.91 -2.58
C TRP A 107 -0.09 2.88 -1.48
N TYR A 108 -1.18 2.20 -1.10
CA TYR A 108 -1.17 1.17 -0.07
C TYR A 108 -2.17 0.05 -0.38
N LYS A 109 -1.84 -1.20 -0.08
CA LYS A 109 -2.76 -2.34 -0.21
C LYS A 109 -3.93 -2.22 0.79
N LYS A 110 -5.16 -2.20 0.29
CA LYS A 110 -6.37 -1.98 1.13
C LYS A 110 -6.73 -3.15 2.05
N ASP A 111 -6.26 -4.36 1.73
CA ASP A 111 -6.48 -5.55 2.55
C ASP A 111 -5.48 -5.65 3.73
N ARG A 112 -4.37 -4.91 3.67
CA ARG A 112 -3.32 -4.90 4.70
C ARG A 112 -3.32 -3.65 5.58
N PHE A 113 -3.76 -2.50 5.06
CA PHE A 113 -3.67 -1.22 5.78
C PHE A 113 -4.99 -0.46 5.82
N ASN A 114 -5.28 0.09 7.01
CA ASN A 114 -6.33 1.08 7.21
C ASN A 114 -5.72 2.48 7.20
N LEU A 115 -6.27 3.38 6.39
CA LEU A 115 -5.88 4.78 6.42
C LEU A 115 -6.49 5.47 7.64
N LEU A 116 -5.66 5.84 8.61
CA LEU A 116 -6.11 6.53 9.83
C LEU A 116 -6.12 8.06 9.66
N ASP A 117 -5.12 8.60 8.99
CA ASP A 117 -4.98 10.03 8.69
C ASP A 117 -4.08 10.23 7.45
N SER A 118 -4.20 11.37 6.77
CA SER A 118 -3.38 11.71 5.62
C SER A 118 -3.30 13.22 5.37
N GLY A 119 -2.21 13.65 4.73
CA GLY A 119 -2.00 15.04 4.38
C GLY A 119 -0.88 15.21 3.37
N TYR A 120 -0.65 16.46 3.01
CA TYR A 120 0.41 16.90 2.11
C TYR A 120 0.81 18.33 2.48
N PHE A 121 2.01 18.72 2.11
CA PHE A 121 2.54 20.07 2.33
C PHE A 121 3.54 20.40 1.21
N TRP A 122 3.77 21.69 1.00
CA TRP A 122 4.75 22.18 0.04
C TRP A 122 6.10 22.41 0.70
N LEU A 123 7.17 22.09 -0.02
CA LEU A 123 8.53 22.34 0.42
C LEU A 123 8.89 23.82 0.22
N SER A 124 8.40 24.65 1.14
CA SER A 124 8.51 26.11 1.11
C SER A 124 8.44 26.72 2.51
N GLU A 125 8.58 28.05 2.60
CA GLU A 125 8.36 28.81 3.84
C GLU A 125 6.87 28.88 4.25
N THR A 126 5.96 28.54 3.33
CA THR A 126 4.51 28.50 3.55
C THR A 126 3.94 27.14 3.16
N PRO A 127 4.22 26.06 3.91
CA PRO A 127 3.94 24.67 3.50
C PRO A 127 2.46 24.35 3.25
N GLU A 128 1.56 25.16 3.79
CA GLU A 128 0.11 25.07 3.62
C GLU A 128 -0.41 25.77 2.35
N VAL A 129 0.41 26.58 1.70
CA VAL A 129 0.04 27.32 0.48
C VAL A 129 0.37 26.48 -0.75
N ALA A 130 -0.66 26.06 -1.46
CA ALA A 130 -0.52 25.27 -2.68
C ALA A 130 0.37 25.97 -3.72
N GLY A 131 1.28 25.20 -4.31
CA GLY A 131 2.21 25.67 -5.35
C GLY A 131 3.37 26.53 -4.84
N SER A 132 3.47 26.79 -3.54
CA SER A 132 4.59 27.53 -2.96
C SER A 132 5.92 26.75 -3.08
N LYS A 133 7.03 27.48 -3.21
CA LYS A 133 8.37 26.91 -3.43
C LYS A 133 9.38 27.65 -2.55
N GLY A 134 10.28 26.90 -1.91
CA GLY A 134 11.38 27.47 -1.12
C GLY A 134 12.71 27.63 -1.86
N TRP A 135 12.86 27.02 -3.04
CA TRP A 135 14.08 27.03 -3.86
C TRP A 135 13.75 27.16 -5.34
#